data_AF-A0A832PN16-F1
#
_entry.id   AF-A0A832PN16-F1
#
_cell.length_a   1.000
_cell.length_b   1.000
_cell.length_c   1.000
_cell.angle_alpha   90.00
_cell.angle_beta   90.00
_cell.angle_gamma   90.00
#
_symmetry.space_group_name_H-M   'P 1'
#
loop_
_entity.id
_entity.type
_entity.pdbx_description
1 polymer ?
#
loop_
_entity_poly.entity_id
_entity_poly.type
_entity_poly.pdbx_seq_one_letter_code
_entity_poly.pdbx_strand_id
1 'polypeptide(L)'
;MPRPFADLWLMPHRPFLLAAAAWAAVAVLWWQWGAALRLAPPVLGTAALWHAHEMLAGMGGAAAAGYLLTALASWTGRAAPSGRVLKLLVGCWLLQRLAMAAPDSVPPALALLPGAGFFGLLSAVLAIGILRAGAWRRLGLAAAIALLGGGDALLILAALEGWARPDPALLARAGVMLFALLIAVIGGRMIPAFTDNWLRQTGTAARCRPTPIADRLGPLL
;
A
#
# COMPACT_ATOMS: atom_id res chain seq x y z
N MET A 1 12.44 17.45 -25.61
CA MET A 1 11.12 16.80 -25.75
C MET A 1 10.85 16.01 -24.47
N PRO A 2 9.76 16.27 -23.73
CA PRO A 2 9.38 15.45 -22.59
C PRO A 2 9.15 14.01 -23.06
N ARG A 3 9.83 13.05 -22.43
CA ARG A 3 9.64 11.63 -22.70
C ARG A 3 8.65 11.13 -21.64
N PRO A 4 7.36 10.95 -21.96
CA PRO A 4 6.32 10.70 -20.96
C PRO A 4 6.62 9.48 -20.07
N PHE A 5 7.29 8.46 -20.62
CA PHE A 5 7.71 7.27 -19.87
C PHE A 5 8.95 7.46 -19.00
N ALA A 6 9.84 8.40 -19.32
CA ALA A 6 10.99 8.71 -18.47
C ALA A 6 10.54 9.46 -17.20
N ASP A 7 9.53 10.32 -17.36
CA ASP A 7 8.98 11.17 -16.31
C ASP A 7 8.20 10.38 -15.25
N LEU A 8 7.74 9.18 -15.59
CA LEU A 8 7.07 8.26 -14.67
C LEU A 8 7.97 7.91 -13.48
N TRP A 9 9.27 7.74 -13.70
CA TRP A 9 10.20 7.27 -12.67
C TRP A 9 10.78 8.38 -11.80
N LEU A 10 10.33 9.63 -11.97
CA LEU A 10 10.84 10.78 -11.23
C LEU A 10 10.19 10.93 -9.85
N MET A 11 8.92 10.56 -9.71
CA MET A 11 8.18 10.76 -8.46
C MET A 11 7.35 9.51 -8.12
N PRO A 12 7.39 9.01 -6.87
CA PRO A 12 6.73 7.76 -6.49
C PRO A 12 5.22 7.73 -6.76
N HIS A 13 4.52 8.83 -6.56
CA HIS A 13 3.06 8.88 -6.78
C HIS A 13 2.66 8.60 -8.24
N ARG A 14 3.52 8.91 -9.22
CA ARG A 14 3.16 8.78 -10.65
C ARG A 14 2.90 7.32 -11.06
N PRO A 15 3.85 6.38 -10.90
CA PRO A 15 3.62 4.99 -11.28
C PRO A 15 2.63 4.33 -10.33
N PHE A 16 2.73 4.59 -9.02
CA PHE A 16 1.97 3.86 -8.03
C PHE A 16 0.50 4.24 -7.98
N LEU A 17 0.15 5.53 -8.06
CA LEU A 17 -1.27 5.91 -8.06
C LEU A 17 -1.95 5.54 -9.38
N LEU A 18 -1.22 5.59 -10.50
CA LEU A 18 -1.71 5.10 -11.78
C LEU A 18 -1.93 3.57 -11.75
N ALA A 19 -0.95 2.82 -11.24
CA ALA A 19 -1.05 1.37 -11.08
C ALA A 19 -2.19 0.99 -10.14
N ALA A 20 -2.35 1.71 -9.03
CA ALA A 20 -3.46 1.55 -8.10
C ALA A 20 -4.81 1.72 -8.82
N ALA A 21 -5.04 2.88 -9.45
CA ALA A 21 -6.30 3.16 -10.14
C ALA A 21 -6.61 2.15 -11.27
N ALA A 22 -5.61 1.83 -12.10
CA ALA A 22 -5.76 0.86 -13.17
C ALA A 22 -6.09 -0.54 -12.63
N TRP A 23 -5.39 -0.96 -11.57
CA TRP A 23 -5.59 -2.29 -10.99
C TRP A 23 -6.93 -2.40 -10.25
N ALA A 24 -7.38 -1.35 -9.57
CA ALA A 24 -8.71 -1.32 -8.96
C ALA A 24 -9.80 -1.60 -10.00
N ALA A 25 -9.73 -0.94 -11.16
CA ALA A 25 -10.65 -1.19 -12.26
C ALA A 25 -10.57 -2.66 -12.72
N VAL A 26 -9.37 -3.16 -13.03
CA VAL A 26 -9.18 -4.53 -13.51
C VAL A 26 -9.70 -5.57 -12.51
N ALA A 27 -9.29 -5.48 -11.24
CA ALA A 27 -9.62 -6.48 -10.23
C ALA A 27 -11.10 -6.47 -9.83
N VAL A 28 -11.76 -5.30 -9.80
CA VAL A 28 -13.22 -5.23 -9.58
C VAL A 28 -13.99 -5.83 -10.76
N LEU A 29 -13.60 -5.49 -11.99
CA LEU A 29 -14.22 -6.05 -13.19
C LEU A 29 -14.03 -7.57 -13.25
N TRP A 30 -12.82 -8.05 -12.97
CA TRP A 30 -12.52 -9.49 -12.94
C TRP A 30 -13.31 -10.18 -11.84
N TRP A 31 -13.34 -9.64 -10.63
CA TRP A 31 -14.10 -10.25 -9.54
C TRP A 31 -15.59 -10.41 -9.88
N GLN A 32 -16.20 -9.37 -10.48
CA GLN A 32 -17.62 -9.37 -10.79
C GLN A 32 -17.98 -10.18 -12.05
N TRP A 33 -17.15 -10.13 -13.10
CA TRP A 33 -17.46 -10.71 -14.41
C TRP A 33 -16.51 -11.81 -14.88
N GLY A 34 -15.49 -12.17 -14.10
CA GLY A 34 -14.43 -13.09 -14.52
C GLY A 34 -14.95 -14.47 -14.92
N ALA A 35 -15.95 -14.98 -14.19
CA ALA A 35 -16.61 -16.24 -14.55
C ALA A 35 -17.34 -16.15 -15.91
N ALA A 36 -18.08 -15.06 -16.15
CA ALA A 36 -18.78 -14.83 -17.42
C ALA A 36 -17.80 -14.64 -18.59
N LEU A 37 -16.65 -14.04 -18.32
CA LEU A 37 -15.57 -13.82 -19.29
C LEU A 37 -14.65 -15.04 -19.47
N ARG A 38 -14.93 -16.16 -18.80
CA ARG A 38 -14.11 -17.39 -18.81
C ARG A 38 -12.65 -17.14 -18.45
N LEU A 39 -12.41 -16.20 -17.54
CA LEU A 39 -11.09 -15.96 -16.98
C LEU A 39 -10.69 -17.14 -16.09
N ALA A 40 -9.37 -17.31 -15.90
CA ALA A 40 -8.85 -18.38 -15.06
C ALA A 40 -9.47 -18.31 -13.64
N PRO A 41 -9.72 -19.48 -13.01
CA PRO A 41 -10.16 -19.50 -11.63
C PRO A 41 -9.11 -18.82 -10.73
N PRO A 42 -9.55 -18.13 -9.66
CA PRO A 42 -8.63 -17.40 -8.80
C PRO A 42 -7.80 -18.34 -7.91
N VAL A 43 -6.48 -18.12 -7.89
CA VAL A 43 -5.46 -18.90 -7.15
C VAL A 43 -5.75 -19.09 -5.65
N LEU A 44 -6.54 -18.19 -5.04
CA LEU A 44 -6.81 -18.18 -3.59
C LEU A 44 -8.10 -18.94 -3.20
N GLY A 45 -8.51 -19.90 -4.03
CA GLY A 45 -9.63 -20.83 -3.79
C GLY A 45 -11.01 -20.23 -3.98
N THR A 46 -11.24 -18.96 -3.62
CA THR A 46 -12.51 -18.26 -3.86
C THR A 46 -12.31 -16.90 -4.51
N ALA A 47 -13.28 -16.50 -5.33
CA ALA A 47 -13.29 -15.17 -5.95
C ALA A 47 -13.29 -14.04 -4.91
N ALA A 48 -13.93 -14.25 -3.76
CA ALA A 48 -13.97 -13.27 -2.67
C ALA A 48 -12.60 -13.09 -1.99
N LEU A 49 -11.88 -14.17 -1.69
CA LEU A 49 -10.53 -14.09 -1.11
C LEU A 49 -9.54 -13.48 -2.09
N TRP A 50 -9.63 -13.86 -3.37
CA TRP A 50 -8.83 -13.23 -4.41
C TRP A 50 -9.11 -11.73 -4.52
N HIS A 51 -10.38 -11.33 -4.60
CA HIS A 51 -10.75 -9.92 -4.63
C HIS A 51 -10.23 -9.16 -3.40
N ALA A 52 -10.37 -9.72 -2.20
CA ALA A 52 -9.85 -9.10 -0.99
C ALA A 52 -8.32 -8.92 -1.05
N HIS A 53 -7.58 -9.94 -1.47
CA HIS A 53 -6.14 -9.85 -1.70
C HIS A 53 -5.79 -8.76 -2.74
N GLU A 54 -6.49 -8.72 -3.87
CA GLU A 54 -6.27 -7.73 -4.92
C GLU A 54 -6.56 -6.30 -4.48
N MET A 55 -7.59 -6.10 -3.64
CA MET A 55 -7.93 -4.77 -3.11
C MET A 55 -6.94 -4.32 -2.02
N LEU A 56 -6.47 -5.23 -1.17
CA LEU A 56 -5.57 -4.91 -0.07
C LEU A 56 -4.13 -4.79 -0.54
N ALA A 57 -3.57 -5.85 -1.13
CA ALA A 57 -2.17 -5.91 -1.53
C ALA A 57 -1.92 -5.26 -2.89
N GLY A 58 -2.83 -5.44 -3.84
CA GLY A 58 -2.74 -4.86 -5.17
C GLY A 58 -3.00 -3.35 -5.15
N MET A 59 -4.27 -2.97 -5.02
CA MET A 59 -4.71 -1.57 -5.02
C MET A 59 -4.20 -0.79 -3.79
N GLY A 60 -4.53 -1.27 -2.59
CA GLY A 60 -4.17 -0.61 -1.32
C GLY A 60 -2.66 -0.48 -1.14
N GLY A 61 -1.92 -1.55 -1.43
CA GLY A 61 -0.45 -1.58 -1.39
C GLY A 61 0.19 -0.57 -2.35
N ALA A 62 -0.30 -0.48 -3.60
CA ALA A 62 0.18 0.51 -4.56
C ALA A 62 -0.15 1.94 -4.11
N ALA A 63 -1.37 2.20 -3.66
CA ALA A 63 -1.77 3.53 -3.15
C ALA A 63 -0.91 3.95 -1.95
N ALA A 64 -0.69 3.04 -0.99
CA ALA A 64 0.17 3.27 0.15
C ALA A 64 1.62 3.55 -0.26
N ALA A 65 2.18 2.80 -1.20
CA ALA A 65 3.54 3.05 -1.72
C ALA A 65 3.65 4.44 -2.35
N GLY A 66 2.71 4.81 -3.23
CA GLY A 66 2.68 6.10 -3.90
C GLY A 66 2.62 7.27 -2.92
N TYR A 67 1.75 7.17 -1.91
CA TYR A 67 1.61 8.18 -0.87
C TYR A 67 2.85 8.24 0.05
N LEU A 68 3.23 7.12 0.67
CA LEU A 68 4.27 7.09 1.71
C LEU A 68 5.64 7.44 1.17
N LEU A 69 6.01 6.95 -0.03
CA LEU A 69 7.30 7.30 -0.63
C LEU A 69 7.36 8.77 -1.05
N THR A 70 6.24 9.36 -1.44
CA THR A 70 6.16 10.80 -1.74
C THR A 70 6.26 11.62 -0.45
N ALA A 71 5.53 11.20 0.60
CA ALA A 71 5.53 11.88 1.89
C ALA A 71 6.89 11.76 2.62
N LEU A 72 7.63 10.67 2.40
CA LEU A 72 8.97 10.43 2.96
C LEU A 72 9.92 11.60 2.72
N ALA A 73 9.86 12.24 1.55
CA ALA A 73 10.70 13.39 1.23
C ALA A 73 10.45 14.57 2.19
N SER A 74 9.18 14.86 2.50
CA SER A 74 8.81 15.94 3.43
C SER A 74 9.21 15.64 4.88
N TRP A 75 9.30 14.36 5.25
CA TRP A 75 9.63 13.94 6.61
C TRP A 75 11.13 13.88 6.86
N THR A 76 11.88 13.55 5.80
CA THR A 76 13.33 13.35 5.87
C THR A 76 14.12 14.57 5.43
N GLY A 77 13.47 15.53 4.74
CA GLY A 77 14.16 16.67 4.11
C GLY A 77 15.06 16.25 2.94
N ARG A 78 14.95 15.00 2.47
CA ARG A 78 15.76 14.44 1.37
C ARG A 78 14.88 14.27 0.13
N ALA A 79 15.53 14.16 -1.03
CA ALA A 79 14.82 13.85 -2.26
C ALA A 79 14.04 12.53 -2.15
N ALA A 80 12.84 12.49 -2.74
CA ALA A 80 12.03 11.29 -2.82
C ALA A 80 12.78 10.17 -3.58
N PRO A 81 12.59 8.89 -3.22
CA PRO A 81 13.12 7.78 -3.99
C PRO A 81 12.67 7.85 -5.45
N SER A 82 13.60 7.63 -6.38
CA SER A 82 13.35 7.74 -7.82
C SER A 82 14.12 6.68 -8.60
N GLY A 83 13.81 6.54 -9.89
CA GLY A 83 14.54 5.68 -10.82
C GLY A 83 14.50 4.20 -10.43
N ARG A 84 15.68 3.63 -10.12
CA ARG A 84 15.86 2.17 -9.91
C ARG A 84 15.02 1.60 -8.78
N VAL A 85 14.89 2.33 -7.66
CA VAL A 85 14.10 1.87 -6.50
C VAL A 85 12.63 1.71 -6.88
N LEU A 86 12.07 2.69 -7.61
CA LEU A 86 10.69 2.63 -8.07
C LEU A 86 10.47 1.49 -9.07
N LYS A 87 11.41 1.28 -10.01
CA LYS A 87 11.33 0.17 -10.97
C LYS A 87 11.33 -1.19 -10.29
N LEU A 88 12.16 -1.39 -9.26
CA LEU A 88 12.19 -2.62 -8.49
C LEU A 88 10.88 -2.86 -7.74
N LEU A 89 10.37 -1.84 -7.02
CA LEU A 89 9.11 -1.96 -6.30
C LEU A 89 7.92 -2.22 -7.24
N VAL A 90 7.83 -1.48 -8.34
CA VAL A 90 6.77 -1.71 -9.36
C VAL A 90 6.92 -3.09 -10.00
N GLY A 91 8.15 -3.56 -10.23
CA GLY A 91 8.41 -4.90 -10.74
C GLY A 91 7.92 -6.00 -9.80
N CYS A 92 8.28 -5.93 -8.51
CA CYS A 92 7.79 -6.87 -7.49
C CYS A 92 6.26 -6.84 -7.39
N TRP A 93 5.67 -5.64 -7.37
CA TRP A 93 4.22 -5.47 -7.33
C TRP A 93 3.53 -6.10 -8.55
N LEU A 94 4.03 -5.82 -9.75
CA LEU A 94 3.47 -6.33 -10.98
C LEU A 94 3.61 -7.85 -11.09
N LEU A 95 4.76 -8.40 -10.69
CA LEU A 95 4.98 -9.85 -10.65
C LEU A 95 3.97 -10.54 -9.73
N GLN A 96 3.64 -9.95 -8.58
CA GLN A 96 2.62 -10.50 -7.69
C GLN A 96 1.24 -10.51 -8.37
N ARG A 97 0.86 -9.43 -9.07
CA ARG A 97 -0.41 -9.35 -9.79
C ARG A 97 -0.49 -10.40 -10.91
N LEU A 98 0.60 -10.59 -11.65
CA LEU A 98 0.68 -11.62 -12.68
C LEU A 98 0.59 -13.04 -12.10
N ALA A 99 1.20 -13.28 -10.93
CA ALA A 99 1.10 -14.56 -10.24
C ALA A 99 -0.34 -14.84 -9.77
N MET A 100 -1.06 -13.84 -9.28
CA MET A 100 -2.46 -13.98 -8.83
C MET A 100 -3.46 -14.04 -9.98
N ALA A 101 -3.09 -13.53 -11.16
CA ALA A 101 -3.90 -13.60 -12.38
C ALA A 101 -3.74 -14.94 -13.14
N ALA A 102 -2.73 -15.73 -12.80
CA ALA A 102 -2.47 -17.02 -13.43
C ALA A 102 -3.39 -18.11 -12.84
N PRO A 103 -3.57 -19.25 -13.55
CA PRO A 103 -4.41 -20.35 -13.07
C PRO A 103 -3.87 -21.02 -11.80
N ASP A 104 -4.68 -21.85 -11.14
CA ASP A 104 -4.40 -22.54 -9.87
C ASP A 104 -3.09 -23.39 -9.83
N SER A 105 -2.39 -23.56 -10.95
CA SER A 105 -1.14 -24.31 -11.06
C SER A 105 0.14 -23.49 -10.79
N VAL A 106 0.02 -22.25 -10.28
CA VAL A 106 1.19 -21.41 -10.00
C VAL A 106 1.99 -21.99 -8.82
N PRO A 107 3.33 -22.14 -8.95
CA PRO A 107 4.19 -22.52 -7.84
C PRO A 107 4.00 -21.60 -6.62
N PRO A 108 3.85 -22.12 -5.38
CA PRO A 108 3.62 -21.30 -4.18
C PRO A 108 4.66 -20.19 -3.99
N ALA A 109 5.91 -20.45 -4.37
CA ALA A 109 6.98 -19.44 -4.33
C ALA A 109 6.69 -18.22 -5.24
N LEU A 110 6.11 -18.43 -6.42
CA LEU A 110 5.74 -17.33 -7.33
C LEU A 110 4.50 -16.58 -6.84
N ALA A 111 3.60 -17.26 -6.13
CA ALA A 111 2.44 -16.64 -5.50
C ALA A 111 2.82 -15.83 -4.24
N LEU A 112 3.95 -16.11 -3.59
CA LEU A 112 4.30 -15.52 -2.29
C LEU A 112 5.43 -14.49 -2.36
N LEU A 113 6.54 -14.84 -3.02
CA LEU A 113 7.79 -14.07 -2.96
C LEU A 113 7.68 -12.67 -3.56
N PRO A 114 6.98 -12.43 -4.70
CA PRO A 114 6.88 -11.08 -5.25
C PRO A 114 6.14 -10.11 -4.33
N GLY A 115 5.05 -10.54 -3.70
CA GLY A 115 4.27 -9.75 -2.74
C GLY A 115 5.05 -9.47 -1.46
N ALA A 116 5.67 -10.50 -0.87
CA ALA A 116 6.54 -10.35 0.29
C ALA A 116 7.74 -9.42 -0.02
N GLY A 117 8.32 -9.56 -1.21
CA GLY A 117 9.39 -8.70 -1.71
C GLY A 117 8.94 -7.25 -1.87
N PHE A 118 7.76 -7.00 -2.43
CA PHE A 118 7.20 -5.65 -2.56
C PHE A 118 7.04 -4.96 -1.20
N PHE A 119 6.32 -5.58 -0.26
CA PHE A 119 6.08 -5.01 1.05
C PHE A 119 7.36 -4.90 1.89
N GLY A 120 8.24 -5.91 1.82
CA GLY A 120 9.52 -5.92 2.51
C GLY A 120 10.44 -4.79 2.02
N LEU A 121 10.58 -4.64 0.70
CA LEU A 121 11.36 -3.55 0.11
C LEU A 121 10.75 -2.18 0.42
N LEU A 122 9.43 -2.03 0.34
CA LEU A 122 8.75 -0.77 0.65
C LEU A 122 8.98 -0.39 2.12
N SER A 123 8.78 -1.32 3.04
CA SER A 123 9.03 -1.11 4.46
C SER A 123 10.50 -0.77 4.74
N ALA A 124 11.44 -1.48 4.11
CA ALA A 124 12.87 -1.21 4.26
C ALA A 124 13.26 0.19 3.76
N VAL A 125 12.77 0.62 2.59
CA VAL A 125 13.02 1.97 2.06
C VAL A 125 12.49 3.05 3.01
N LEU A 126 11.28 2.86 3.53
CA LEU A 126 10.68 3.78 4.51
C LEU A 126 11.48 3.81 5.80
N ALA A 127 11.76 2.65 6.39
CA ALA A 127 12.50 2.53 7.65
C ALA A 127 13.89 3.16 7.53
N ILE A 128 14.67 2.80 6.52
CA ILE A 128 16.02 3.35 6.31
C ILE A 128 15.96 4.88 6.14
N GLY A 129 15.01 5.40 5.35
CA GLY A 129 14.83 6.84 5.17
C GLY A 129 14.50 7.56 6.47
N ILE A 130 13.55 7.02 7.24
CA ILE A 130 13.10 7.56 8.52
C ILE A 130 14.23 7.55 9.56
N LEU A 131 14.92 6.41 9.71
CA LEU A 131 16.02 6.23 10.66
C LEU A 131 17.18 7.20 10.37
N ARG A 132 17.59 7.31 9.09
CA ARG A 132 18.67 8.22 8.68
C ARG A 132 18.34 9.70 8.87
N ALA A 133 17.07 10.06 8.92
CA ALA A 133 16.63 11.43 9.15
C ALA A 133 16.26 11.71 10.62
N GLY A 134 16.37 10.72 11.51
CA GLY A 134 15.96 10.87 12.91
C GLY A 134 14.45 11.08 13.10
N ALA A 135 13.62 10.72 12.12
CA ALA A 135 12.17 10.93 12.16
C ALA A 135 11.43 9.79 12.89
N TRP A 136 11.97 9.32 14.02
CA TRP A 136 11.58 8.08 14.73
C TRP A 136 10.09 7.91 14.95
N ARG A 137 9.37 9.00 15.21
CA ARG A 137 7.91 9.02 15.40
C ARG A 137 7.13 8.49 14.18
N ARG A 138 7.75 8.36 13.02
CA ARG A 138 7.11 7.87 11.79
C ARG A 138 7.42 6.41 11.50
N LEU A 139 8.25 5.76 12.32
CA LEU A 139 8.66 4.37 12.12
C LEU A 139 7.47 3.40 12.19
N GLY A 140 6.41 3.78 12.93
CA GLY A 140 5.13 3.05 12.96
C GLY A 140 4.52 2.84 11.58
N LEU A 141 4.71 3.77 10.63
CA LEU A 141 4.24 3.61 9.25
C LEU A 141 5.01 2.52 8.49
N ALA A 142 6.32 2.43 8.70
CA ALA A 142 7.12 1.36 8.10
C ALA A 142 6.76 -0.01 8.69
N ALA A 143 6.52 -0.06 10.01
CA ALA A 143 6.07 -1.25 10.71
C ALA A 143 4.68 -1.72 10.24
N ALA A 144 3.74 -0.79 10.06
CA ALA A 144 2.41 -1.10 9.54
C ALA A 144 2.46 -1.67 8.12
N ILE A 145 3.36 -1.18 7.26
CA ILE A 145 3.57 -1.74 5.91
C ILE A 145 4.18 -3.15 5.98
N ALA A 146 5.11 -3.40 6.89
CA ALA A 146 5.62 -4.76 7.12
C ALA A 146 4.52 -5.70 7.63
N LEU A 147 3.64 -5.22 8.52
CA LEU A 147 2.52 -5.99 9.05
C LEU A 147 1.48 -6.30 7.97
N LEU A 148 1.19 -5.34 7.07
CA LEU A 148 0.36 -5.58 5.89
C LEU A 148 0.95 -6.67 4.99
N GLY A 149 2.25 -6.60 4.70
CA GLY A 149 2.94 -7.62 3.90
C GLY A 149 2.97 -8.99 4.57
N GLY A 150 3.18 -9.04 5.88
CA GLY A 150 3.12 -10.28 6.66
C GLY A 150 1.72 -10.88 6.69
N GLY A 151 0.70 -10.06 6.88
CA GLY A 151 -0.71 -10.49 6.84
C GLY A 151 -1.11 -11.03 5.46
N ASP A 152 -0.65 -10.37 4.39
CA ASP A 152 -0.88 -10.80 3.01
C ASP A 152 -0.18 -12.14 2.70
N ALA A 153 1.09 -12.27 3.12
CA ALA A 153 1.84 -13.52 3.01
C ALA A 153 1.16 -14.68 3.75
N LEU A 154 0.70 -14.43 4.98
CA LEU A 154 -0.07 -15.41 5.75
C LEU A 154 -1.39 -15.77 5.07
N LEU A 155 -2.07 -14.80 4.43
CA LEU A 155 -3.31 -15.06 3.70
C LEU A 155 -3.06 -15.99 2.52
N ILE A 156 -2.01 -15.73 1.74
CA ILE A 156 -1.62 -16.57 0.60
C ILE A 156 -1.27 -17.98 1.08
N LEU A 157 -0.44 -18.10 2.12
CA LEU A 157 -0.06 -19.41 2.68
C LEU A 157 -1.27 -20.19 3.20
N ALA A 158 -2.15 -19.55 3.98
CA ALA A 158 -3.35 -20.19 4.52
C ALA A 158 -4.31 -20.65 3.40
N ALA A 159 -4.44 -19.85 2.33
CA ALA A 159 -5.27 -20.21 1.18
C ALA A 159 -4.69 -21.36 0.35
N LEU A 160 -3.36 -21.40 0.14
CA LEU A 160 -2.70 -22.40 -0.70
C LEU A 160 -2.53 -23.76 0.01
N GLU A 161 -2.21 -23.77 1.29
CA GLU A 161 -1.98 -25.00 2.05
C GLU A 161 -3.27 -25.67 2.53
N GLY A 162 -4.43 -25.05 2.27
CA GLY A 162 -5.71 -25.49 2.83
C GLY A 162 -5.73 -25.43 4.37
N TRP A 163 -4.78 -24.70 4.96
CA TRP A 163 -4.67 -24.55 6.41
C TRP A 163 -5.83 -23.70 6.92
N ALA A 164 -6.72 -24.34 7.69
CA ALA A 164 -7.87 -23.68 8.28
C ALA A 164 -7.50 -22.70 9.43
N ARG A 165 -6.21 -22.50 9.73
CA ARG A 165 -5.74 -21.61 10.80
C ARG A 165 -4.43 -20.91 10.44
N PRO A 166 -4.37 -19.56 10.52
CA PRO A 166 -5.49 -18.64 10.76
C PRO A 166 -6.47 -18.59 9.58
N ASP A 167 -7.75 -18.31 9.86
CA ASP A 167 -8.80 -18.18 8.84
C ASP A 167 -8.44 -17.09 7.81
N PRO A 168 -8.35 -17.40 6.50
CA PRO A 168 -8.06 -16.41 5.46
C PRO A 168 -9.00 -15.21 5.48
N ALA A 169 -10.28 -15.40 5.83
CA ALA A 169 -11.24 -14.30 5.93
C ALA A 169 -10.94 -13.37 7.12
N LEU A 170 -10.44 -13.92 8.23
CA LEU A 170 -9.97 -13.12 9.36
C LEU A 170 -8.75 -12.29 8.98
N LEU A 171 -7.80 -12.87 8.25
CA LEU A 171 -6.61 -12.16 7.77
C LEU A 171 -6.97 -11.00 6.83
N ALA A 172 -7.91 -11.23 5.90
CA ALA A 172 -8.42 -10.18 5.02
C ALA A 172 -9.07 -9.04 5.82
N ARG A 173 -9.92 -9.35 6.81
CA ARG A 173 -10.53 -8.34 7.69
C ARG A 173 -9.49 -7.59 8.50
N ALA A 174 -8.48 -8.27 9.04
CA ALA A 174 -7.38 -7.64 9.75
C ALA A 174 -6.61 -6.66 8.85
N GLY A 175 -6.37 -7.03 7.58
CA GLY A 175 -5.79 -6.14 6.58
C GLY A 175 -6.64 -4.89 6.33
N VAL A 176 -7.96 -5.05 6.16
CA VAL A 176 -8.90 -3.92 6.02
C VAL A 176 -8.82 -2.99 7.24
N MET A 177 -8.86 -3.55 8.45
CA MET A 177 -8.80 -2.77 9.69
C MET A 177 -7.46 -2.03 9.83
N LEU A 178 -6.35 -2.66 9.44
CA LEU A 178 -5.03 -2.03 9.45
C LEU A 178 -4.93 -0.89 8.44
N PHE A 179 -5.49 -1.05 7.23
CA PHE A 179 -5.61 0.05 6.26
C PHE A 179 -6.50 1.18 6.78
N ALA A 180 -7.66 0.85 7.37
CA ALA A 180 -8.56 1.85 7.94
C ALA A 180 -7.87 2.65 9.04
N LEU A 181 -7.12 1.98 9.92
CA LEU A 181 -6.31 2.63 10.96
C LEU A 181 -5.24 3.55 10.33
N LEU A 182 -4.50 3.06 9.33
CA LEU A 182 -3.50 3.86 8.62
C LEU A 182 -4.10 5.11 7.99
N ILE A 183 -5.24 4.97 7.29
CA ILE A 183 -5.96 6.08 6.67
C ILE A 183 -6.44 7.06 7.75
N ALA A 184 -6.97 6.58 8.88
CA ALA A 184 -7.43 7.43 9.96
C ALA A 184 -6.27 8.23 10.60
N VAL A 185 -5.13 7.57 10.88
CA VAL A 185 -3.93 8.21 11.46
C VAL A 185 -3.36 9.25 10.50
N ILE A 186 -3.24 8.90 9.23
CA ILE A 186 -2.70 9.78 8.18
C ILE A 186 -3.67 10.96 7.92
N GLY A 187 -4.94 10.66 7.72
CA GLY A 187 -6.01 11.63 7.43
C GLY A 187 -6.25 12.60 8.58
N GLY A 188 -6.25 12.11 9.83
CA GLY A 188 -6.41 12.93 11.03
C GLY A 188 -5.32 13.99 11.20
N ARG A 189 -4.15 13.80 10.58
CA ARG A 189 -3.07 14.81 10.57
C ARG A 189 -3.07 15.67 9.31
N MET A 190 -3.42 15.09 8.16
CA MET A 190 -3.44 15.81 6.89
C MET A 190 -4.59 16.80 6.78
N ILE A 191 -5.80 16.42 7.19
CA ILE A 191 -6.99 17.27 7.08
C ILE A 191 -6.78 18.59 7.84
N PRO A 192 -6.36 18.59 9.13
CA PRO A 192 -6.09 19.84 9.83
C PRO A 192 -4.95 20.65 9.20
N ALA A 193 -3.89 19.98 8.72
CA ALA A 193 -2.75 20.67 8.10
C ALA A 193 -3.16 21.40 6.80
N PHE A 194 -3.99 20.77 5.96
CA PHE A 194 -4.51 21.41 4.74
C PHE A 194 -5.48 22.54 5.06
N THR A 195 -6.35 22.36 6.06
CA THR A 195 -7.26 23.41 6.52
C THR A 195 -6.50 24.62 7.07
N ASP A 196 -5.48 24.41 7.92
CA ASP A 196 -4.68 25.49 8.48
C ASP A 196 -3.87 26.21 7.38
N ASN A 197 -3.32 25.47 6.41
CA ASN A 197 -2.62 26.04 5.26
C ASN A 197 -3.56 26.90 4.39
N TRP A 198 -4.79 26.46 4.15
CA TRP A 198 -5.79 27.23 3.40
C TRP A 198 -6.21 28.50 4.14
N LEU A 199 -6.47 28.43 5.45
CA LEU A 199 -6.82 29.60 6.28
C LEU A 199 -5.72 30.67 6.30
N ARG A 200 -4.45 30.25 6.32
CA ARG A 200 -3.30 31.16 6.21
C ARG A 200 -3.25 31.84 4.85
N GLN A 201 -3.54 31.12 3.77
CA GLN A 201 -3.57 31.69 2.42
C GLN A 201 -4.71 32.70 2.23
N THR A 202 -5.84 32.51 2.91
CA THR A 202 -7.00 33.42 2.84
C THR A 202 -6.96 34.57 3.85
N GLY A 203 -5.89 34.71 4.63
CA GLY A 203 -5.73 35.81 5.61
C GLY A 203 -6.62 35.67 6.85
N THR A 204 -7.22 34.50 7.08
CA THR A 204 -8.09 34.26 8.23
C THR A 204 -7.22 33.93 9.45
N ALA A 205 -7.31 34.73 10.52
CA ALA A 205 -6.50 34.53 11.74
C ALA A 205 -6.92 33.30 12.59
N ALA A 206 -7.94 32.56 12.16
CA ALA A 206 -8.38 31.34 12.81
C ALA A 206 -7.35 30.22 12.59
N ARG A 207 -6.80 29.67 13.68
CA ARG A 207 -5.98 28.46 13.62
C ARG A 207 -6.84 27.26 13.96
N CYS A 208 -6.71 26.19 13.20
CA CYS A 208 -7.28 24.91 13.61
C CYS A 208 -6.42 24.38 14.77
N ARG A 209 -6.78 24.70 16.02
CA ARG A 209 -6.09 24.16 17.19
C ARG A 209 -6.36 22.65 17.25
N PRO A 210 -5.34 21.78 17.18
CA PRO A 210 -5.55 20.36 17.44
C PRO A 210 -6.11 20.21 18.87
N THR A 211 -7.10 19.35 19.03
CA THR A 211 -7.65 19.04 20.36
C THR A 211 -6.55 18.35 21.20
N PRO A 212 -6.47 18.61 22.51
CA PRO A 212 -5.38 18.11 23.38
C PRO A 212 -5.23 16.57 23.41
N ILE A 213 -6.25 15.82 22.98
CA ILE A 213 -6.20 14.36 22.81
C ILE A 213 -5.33 13.96 21.62
N ALA A 214 -5.37 14.72 20.51
CA ALA A 214 -4.56 14.46 19.32
C ALA A 214 -3.06 14.73 19.54
N ASP A 215 -2.72 15.68 20.42
CA ASP A 215 -1.33 15.96 20.80
C ASP A 215 -0.77 14.93 21.80
N ARG A 216 -1.61 14.39 22.70
CA ARG A 216 -1.18 13.38 23.70
C ARG A 216 -1.02 11.98 23.13
N LEU A 217 -1.82 11.59 22.13
CA LEU A 217 -1.68 10.30 21.43
C LEU A 217 -0.66 10.35 20.27
N GLY A 218 -0.26 11.54 19.84
CA GLY A 218 0.68 11.76 18.74
C GLY A 218 2.08 11.14 18.88
N PRO A 219 2.60 10.77 20.07
CA PRO A 219 3.85 10.01 20.18
C PRO A 219 3.68 8.49 20.02
N LEU A 220 2.45 7.96 20.17
CA LEU A 220 2.16 6.52 20.24
C LEU A 220 1.51 5.94 18.97
N LEU A 221 1.14 6.82 18.02
CA LEU A 221 0.63 6.51 16.67
C LEU A 221 1.55 7.11 15.61
#